data_AF-A0ABD0QDH4-F1
#
_entry.id   AF-A0ABD0QDH4-F1
#
_cell.length_a   1.000
_cell.length_b   1.000
_cell.length_c   1.000
_cell.angle_alpha   90.00
_cell.angle_beta   90.00
_cell.angle_gamma   90.00
#
_symmetry.space_group_name_H-M   'P 1'
#
loop_
_entity.id
_entity.type
_entity.pdbx_description
1 polymer ?
#
loop_
_entity_poly.entity_id
_entity_poly.type
_entity_poly.pdbx_seq_one_letter_code
_entity_poly.pdbx_strand_id
1 'polypeptide(L)' 'SSLLYRFNQKSMSTVKDVISLRFKSRQAEGVLLHGEGQRGDYITLELHRGRLALHLNLGEL' A
#
# COMPACT_ATOMS: atom_id res chain seq x y z
N SER A 1 -0.15 -15.12 -5.21
CA SER A 1 1.19 -14.69 -5.66
C SER A 1 1.31 -13.19 -5.42
N SER A 2 2.53 -12.67 -5.28
CA SER A 2 2.79 -11.25 -5.04
C SER A 2 3.92 -10.74 -5.94
N LEU A 3 3.84 -9.48 -6.34
CA LEU A 3 4.95 -8.76 -6.96
C LEU A 3 5.64 -7.96 -5.85
N LEU A 4 6.91 -8.26 -5.58
CA LEU A 4 7.69 -7.57 -4.57
C LEU A 4 8.61 -6.56 -5.25
N TYR A 5 8.56 -5.32 -4.78
CA TYR A 5 9.45 -4.27 -5.22
C TYR A 5 10.09 -3.59 -4.01
N ARG A 6 11.40 -3.39 -4.08
CA ARG A 6 12.16 -2.69 -3.05
C ARG A 6 12.93 -1.56 -3.72
N PHE A 7 12.71 -0.34 -3.24
CA PHE A 7 13.46 0.83 -3.70
C PHE A 7 14.95 0.66 -3.40
N ASN A 8 15.81 1.10 -4.33
CA ASN A 8 17.26 1.04 -4.16
C ASN A 8 17.84 2.24 -3.38
N GLN A 9 16.98 3.16 -2.92
CA GLN A 9 17.38 4.31 -2.12
C GLN A 9 17.26 3.99 -0.63
N LYS A 10 18.31 4.29 0.13
CA LYS A 10 18.46 3.91 1.55
C LYS A 10 17.43 4.53 2.50
N SER A 11 16.81 5.65 2.12
CA SER A 11 15.72 6.31 2.86
C SER A 11 14.98 7.21 1.88
N MET A 12 13.66 7.09 1.83
CA MET A 12 12.80 7.94 1.01
C MET A 12 11.75 8.54 1.94
N SER A 13 11.76 9.86 2.07
CA SER A 13 10.70 10.63 2.73
C SER A 13 10.01 11.45 1.66
N THR A 14 8.75 11.16 1.38
CA THR A 14 7.94 11.91 0.43
C THR A 14 6.99 12.84 1.19
N VAL A 15 6.74 14.03 0.63
CA VAL A 15 5.68 14.93 1.12
C VAL A 15 4.32 14.50 0.54
N LYS A 16 4.35 13.83 -0.61
CA LYS A 16 3.18 13.37 -1.34
C LYS A 16 3.52 12.14 -2.17
N ASP A 17 2.66 11.14 -2.08
CA ASP A 17 2.66 9.97 -2.96
C ASP A 17 1.44 10.00 -3.88
N VAL A 18 1.60 9.45 -5.10
CA VAL A 18 0.51 9.24 -6.05
C VAL A 18 0.53 7.80 -6.50
N ILE A 19 -0.55 7.08 -6.22
CA ILE A 19 -0.69 5.67 -6.55
C ILE A 19 -1.94 5.52 -7.43
N SER A 20 -1.74 4.93 -8.61
CA SER A 20 -2.80 4.65 -9.58
C SER A 20 -2.74 3.18 -9.96
N LEU A 21 -3.86 2.48 -9.81
CA LEU A 21 -3.98 1.07 -10.20
C LEU A 21 -5.37 0.78 -10.76
N ARG A 22 -5.43 -0.22 -11.63
CA ARG A 22 -6.68 -0.79 -12.15
C ARG A 22 -6.69 -2.26 -11.79
N PHE A 23 -7.74 -2.71 -11.10
CA PHE A 23 -7.91 -4.11 -10.73
C PHE A 23 -9.32 -4.58 -11.07
N LYS A 24 -9.46 -5.91 -11.17
CA LYS A 24 -10.75 -6.60 -11.30
C LYS A 24 -10.61 -7.93 -10.56
N SER A 25 -11.51 -8.20 -9.63
CA SER A 25 -11.53 -9.43 -8.85
C SER A 25 -12.95 -9.95 -8.71
N ARG A 26 -13.11 -11.26 -8.53
CA ARG A 26 -14.35 -11.89 -8.06
C ARG A 26 -14.34 -12.12 -6.55
N GLN A 27 -13.18 -11.93 -5.90
CA GLN A 27 -13.04 -12.08 -4.45
C GLN A 27 -13.50 -10.83 -3.74
N ALA A 28 -14.17 -11.00 -2.60
CA ALA A 28 -14.63 -9.92 -1.73
C ALA A 28 -13.55 -9.45 -0.75
N GLU A 29 -12.52 -10.26 -0.55
CA GLU A 29 -11.43 -10.04 0.40
C GLU A 29 -10.08 -10.12 -0.33
N GLY A 30 -9.11 -9.33 0.13
CA GLY A 30 -7.70 -9.50 -0.26
C GLY A 30 -6.94 -8.19 -0.44
N VAL A 31 -5.63 -8.25 -0.17
CA VAL A 31 -4.71 -7.11 -0.32
C VAL A 31 -4.38 -6.88 -1.80
N LEU A 32 -4.51 -5.64 -2.26
CA LEU A 32 -4.16 -5.21 -3.62
C LEU A 32 -2.77 -4.58 -3.67
N LEU A 33 -2.45 -3.76 -2.67
CA LEU A 33 -1.18 -3.06 -2.52
C LEU A 33 -0.84 -2.97 -1.04
N HIS A 34 0.41 -3.23 -0.72
CA HIS A 34 0.97 -2.98 0.60
C HIS A 34 2.37 -2.41 0.44
N GLY A 35 2.66 -1.34 1.17
CA GLY A 35 3.98 -0.73 1.26
C GLY A 35 4.30 -0.41 2.70
N GLU A 36 5.51 -0.76 3.12
CA GLU A 36 6.07 -0.42 4.42
C GLU A 36 7.26 0.52 4.20
N GLY A 37 7.27 1.62 4.95
CA GLY A 37 8.43 2.48 5.09
C GLY A 37 9.32 2.03 6.25
N GLN A 38 10.45 2.73 6.42
CA GLN A 38 11.48 2.33 7.38
C GLN A 38 11.14 2.69 8.83
N ARG A 39 10.16 3.57 9.05
CA ARG A 39 9.82 4.11 10.37
C ARG A 39 8.52 3.51 10.92
N GLY A 40 8.07 2.39 10.37
CA GLY A 40 6.77 1.79 10.69
C GLY A 40 5.58 2.51 10.05
N ASP A 41 5.86 3.49 9.18
CA ASP A 41 4.89 4.05 8.25
C ASP A 41 4.48 2.98 7.24
N TYR A 42 3.21 2.97 6.84
CA TYR A 42 2.69 2.01 5.89
C TYR A 42 1.48 2.54 5.13
N ILE A 43 1.23 1.91 4.00
CA ILE A 43 0.00 2.05 3.23
C ILE A 43 -0.48 0.66 2.81
N THR A 44 -1.77 0.39 3.01
CA THR A 44 -2.43 -0.82 2.51
C THR A 44 -3.71 -0.45 1.80
N LEU A 45 -3.88 -0.93 0.57
CA LEU A 45 -5.14 -0.92 -0.15
C LEU A 45 -5.63 -2.35 -0.29
N GLU A 46 -6.84 -2.62 0.20
CA GLU A 46 -7.43 -3.95 0.18
C GLU A 46 -8.91 -3.94 -0.22
N LEU A 47 -9.40 -5.11 -0.60
CA LEU A 47 -10.82 -5.41 -0.63
C LEU A 47 -11.22 -5.96 0.72
N HIS A 48 -12.22 -5.34 1.34
CA HIS A 48 -12.90 -5.84 2.53
C HIS A 48 -14.40 -5.82 2.27
N ARG A 49 -15.02 -7.01 2.25
CA ARG A 49 -16.44 -7.23 1.92
C ARG A 49 -16.86 -6.60 0.59
N GLY A 50 -16.02 -6.72 -0.43
CA GLY A 50 -16.25 -6.21 -1.78
C GLY A 50 -16.13 -4.70 -1.93
N ARG A 51 -15.63 -4.00 -0.88
CA ARG A 51 -15.36 -2.57 -0.91
C ARG A 51 -13.87 -2.31 -0.79
N LEU A 52 -13.42 -1.23 -1.39
CA LEU A 52 -12.05 -0.75 -1.22
C LEU A 52 -11.89 -0.12 0.16
N ALA A 53 -10.88 -0.57 0.90
CA ALA A 53 -10.44 0.02 2.15
C ALA A 53 -8.99 0.50 2.01
N LEU A 54 -8.73 1.73 2.46
CA LEU A 54 -7.41 2.32 2.53
C LEU A 54 -6.99 2.45 4.00
N HIS A 55 -5.87 1.83 4.33
CA HIS A 55 -5.21 1.96 5.64
C HIS A 55 -3.90 2.71 5.44
N LEU A 56 -3.69 3.76 6.22
CA LEU A 56 -2.54 4.64 6.10
C LEU A 56 -2.00 4.96 7.49
N ASN A 57 -0.70 4.83 7.66
CA ASN A 57 0.06 5.34 8.79
C ASN A 57 1.29 6.06 8.25
N LEU A 58 1.48 7.32 8.63
CA LEU A 58 2.60 8.13 8.15
C LEU A 58 3.80 8.11 9.13
N GLY A 59 3.74 7.25 10.15
CA GLY A 59 4.70 7.24 11.26
C GLY A 59 4.57 8.49 12.14
N GLU A 60 5.40 8.57 13.16
CA GLU A 60 5.62 9.81 13.91
C GLU A 60 6.86 10.54 13.36
N LEU A 61 6.83 11.88 13.43
CA LEU A 61 7.88 12.77 12.93
C LEU A 61 9.20 12.59 13.66
#